data_AF-A0A7Y7WZP1-F1
#
_entry.id   AF-A0A7Y7WZP1-F1
#
_cell.length_a   1.000
_cell.length_b   1.000
_cell.length_c   1.000
_cell.angle_alpha   90.00
_cell.angle_beta   90.00
_cell.angle_gamma   90.00
#
_symmetry.space_group_name_H-M   'P 1'
#
loop_
_entity.id
_entity.type
_entity.pdbx_description
1 polymer ?
#
loop_
_entity_poly.entity_id
_entity_poly.type
_entity_poly.pdbx_seq_one_letter_code
_entity_poly.pdbx_strand_id
1 'polypeptide(L)'
;MTTVYVQFTGDTQTVIMCSFCGPQDPDIYPNQGEVDDTDPRYLVFLDPSSTPAAILKAKQDQKAALLVSASQAVTPVFLALQLGDATDAETVAAKAWRDYYTALQP
;
A
#
# COMPACT_ATOMS: atom_id res chain seq x y z
N MET A 1 -22.12 -10.37 18.10
CA MET A 1 -22.44 -11.19 16.93
C MET A 1 -23.77 -10.71 16.43
N THR A 2 -23.66 -9.72 15.55
CA THR A 2 -24.78 -9.04 14.91
C THR A 2 -24.80 -9.45 13.45
N THR A 3 -25.94 -9.91 12.95
CA THR A 3 -26.09 -10.24 11.54
C THR A 3 -26.06 -8.98 10.70
N VAL A 4 -25.21 -8.99 9.66
CA VAL A 4 -25.13 -7.95 8.63
C VAL A 4 -25.55 -8.55 7.29
N TYR A 5 -26.51 -7.92 6.63
CA TYR A 5 -26.93 -8.29 5.28
C TYR A 5 -25.99 -7.64 4.27
N VAL A 6 -25.46 -8.42 3.34
CA VAL A 6 -24.45 -7.94 2.38
C VAL A 6 -24.74 -8.42 0.97
N GLN A 7 -24.25 -7.67 -0.01
CA GLN A 7 -24.16 -8.11 -1.40
C GLN A 7 -22.71 -8.49 -1.69
N PHE A 8 -22.50 -9.69 -2.24
CA PHE A 8 -21.19 -10.08 -2.76
C PHE A 8 -21.03 -9.66 -4.23
N THR A 9 -19.78 -9.48 -4.66
CA THR A 9 -19.47 -9.18 -6.09
C THR A 9 -19.77 -10.35 -7.03
N GLY A 10 -19.91 -11.58 -6.51
CA GLY A 10 -20.19 -12.79 -7.26
C GLY A 10 -20.68 -13.94 -6.38
N ASP A 11 -20.93 -15.08 -7.01
CA ASP A 11 -21.47 -16.31 -6.40
C ASP A 11 -20.50 -16.99 -5.42
N THR A 12 -19.20 -16.75 -5.56
CA THR A 12 -18.17 -17.28 -4.64
C THR A 12 -18.20 -16.67 -3.24
N GLN A 13 -18.97 -15.60 -3.03
CA GLN A 13 -19.12 -14.90 -1.74
C GLN A 13 -17.79 -14.49 -1.08
N THR A 14 -16.81 -14.09 -1.89
CA THR A 14 -15.45 -13.76 -1.43
C THR A 14 -15.27 -12.28 -1.08
N VAL A 15 -15.91 -11.39 -1.82
CA VAL A 15 -15.78 -9.93 -1.67
C VAL A 15 -17.15 -9.31 -1.46
N ILE A 16 -17.30 -8.58 -0.37
CA ILE A 16 -18.49 -7.78 -0.08
C ILE A 16 -18.41 -6.48 -0.86
N MET A 17 -19.49 -6.17 -1.59
CA MET A 17 -19.65 -4.97 -2.40
C MET A 17 -20.43 -3.87 -1.66
N CYS A 18 -21.47 -4.25 -0.92
CA CYS A 18 -22.22 -3.33 -0.07
C CYS A 18 -22.92 -4.07 1.09
N SER A 19 -23.37 -3.30 2.07
CA SER A 19 -24.15 -3.78 3.23
C SER A 19 -25.52 -3.12 3.29
N PHE A 20 -26.50 -3.85 3.83
CA PHE A 20 -27.90 -3.44 3.96
C PHE A 20 -28.38 -3.56 5.41
N CYS A 21 -29.47 -2.87 5.73
CA CYS A 21 -30.16 -2.98 7.01
C CYS A 21 -31.15 -4.16 7.07
N GLY A 22 -31.28 -4.95 6.00
CA GLY A 22 -32.21 -6.09 5.90
C GLY A 22 -32.13 -6.80 4.54
N PRO A 23 -32.88 -7.91 4.36
CA PRO A 23 -32.95 -8.64 3.09
C PRO A 23 -33.36 -7.76 1.91
N GLN A 24 -32.85 -8.05 0.72
CA GLN A 24 -33.15 -7.35 -0.53
C GLN A 24 -33.75 -8.31 -1.57
N ASP A 25 -34.35 -7.76 -2.62
CA ASP A 25 -34.90 -8.52 -3.73
C ASP A 25 -33.80 -9.29 -4.47
N PRO A 26 -33.85 -10.65 -4.54
CA PRO A 26 -32.86 -11.45 -5.25
C PRO A 26 -32.78 -11.19 -6.75
N ASP A 27 -33.85 -10.70 -7.39
CA ASP A 27 -33.84 -10.37 -8.82
C ASP A 27 -32.98 -9.12 -9.09
N ILE A 28 -32.80 -8.26 -8.08
CA ILE A 28 -31.95 -7.06 -8.14
C ILE A 28 -30.57 -7.32 -7.52
N TYR A 29 -30.51 -8.13 -6.46
CA TYR A 29 -29.32 -8.43 -5.67
C TYR A 29 -29.08 -9.95 -5.58
N PRO A 30 -28.68 -10.59 -6.70
CA PRO A 30 -28.67 -12.06 -6.82
C PRO A 30 -27.61 -12.77 -5.97
N ASN A 31 -26.60 -12.04 -5.47
CA ASN A 31 -25.54 -12.59 -4.60
C ASN A 31 -25.63 -12.00 -3.20
N GLN A 32 -26.84 -11.85 -2.69
CA GLN A 32 -27.06 -11.47 -1.31
C GLN A 32 -26.65 -12.60 -0.35
N GLY A 33 -26.13 -12.23 0.82
CA GLY A 33 -25.94 -13.15 1.92
C GLY A 33 -25.88 -12.45 3.27
N GLU A 34 -25.62 -13.25 4.30
CA GLU A 34 -25.53 -12.80 5.69
C GLU A 34 -24.14 -13.11 6.23
N VAL A 35 -23.56 -12.16 6.94
CA VAL A 35 -22.27 -12.30 7.62
C VAL A 35 -22.38 -11.77 9.04
N ASP A 36 -21.46 -12.16 9.91
CA ASP A 36 -21.34 -11.59 11.26
C ASP A 36 -20.59 -10.25 11.23
N ASP A 37 -20.85 -9.37 12.20
CA ASP A 37 -20.11 -8.12 12.39
C ASP A 37 -18.61 -8.32 12.66
N THR A 38 -18.20 -9.54 13.00
CA THR A 38 -16.79 -9.95 13.13
C THR A 38 -16.24 -10.74 11.94
N ASP A 39 -17.02 -10.93 10.87
CA ASP A 39 -16.57 -11.66 9.66
C ASP A 39 -15.37 -10.93 9.03
N PRO A 40 -14.24 -11.63 8.77
CA PRO A 40 -13.06 -11.01 8.19
C PRO A 40 -13.32 -10.29 6.86
N ARG A 41 -14.24 -10.80 6.03
CA ARG A 41 -14.62 -10.17 4.76
C ARG A 41 -15.34 -8.84 5.01
N TYR A 42 -16.16 -8.78 6.06
CA TYR A 42 -16.87 -7.56 6.44
C TYR A 42 -15.92 -6.53 7.02
N LEU A 43 -14.98 -6.95 7.86
CA LEU A 43 -13.93 -6.08 8.39
C LEU A 43 -13.05 -5.50 7.26
N VAL A 44 -12.69 -6.31 6.26
CA VAL A 44 -11.96 -5.85 5.07
C VAL A 44 -12.79 -4.88 4.24
N PHE A 45 -14.10 -5.08 4.14
CA PHE A 45 -15.00 -4.14 3.48
C PHE A 45 -15.07 -2.78 4.19
N LEU A 46 -15.07 -2.77 5.53
CA LEU A 46 -15.07 -1.54 6.33
C LEU A 46 -13.74 -0.77 6.26
N ASP A 47 -12.61 -1.49 6.25
CA ASP A 47 -11.28 -0.91 6.13
C ASP A 47 -10.40 -1.69 5.14
N PRO A 48 -10.54 -1.44 3.82
CA PRO A 48 -9.75 -2.13 2.81
C PRO A 48 -8.25 -1.80 2.89
N SER A 49 -7.89 -0.69 3.54
CA SER A 49 -6.50 -0.25 3.69
C SER A 49 -5.72 -1.04 4.75
N SER A 50 -6.42 -1.70 5.66
CA SER A 50 -5.84 -2.56 6.69
C SER A 50 -5.39 -3.95 6.20
N THR A 51 -5.69 -4.29 4.94
CA THR A 51 -5.29 -5.60 4.39
C THR A 51 -3.76 -5.73 4.31
N PRO A 52 -3.18 -6.92 4.53
CA PRO A 52 -1.74 -7.13 4.39
C PRO A 52 -1.20 -6.69 3.03
N ALA A 53 -1.94 -6.95 1.96
CA ALA A 53 -1.57 -6.54 0.61
C ALA A 53 -1.54 -5.01 0.43
N ALA A 54 -2.56 -4.30 0.95
CA ALA A 54 -2.59 -2.83 0.89
C ALA A 54 -1.47 -2.21 1.73
N ILE A 55 -1.19 -2.76 2.92
CA ILE A 55 -0.09 -2.32 3.77
C ILE A 55 1.25 -2.51 3.04
N LEU A 56 1.50 -3.68 2.46
CA LEU A 56 2.75 -3.93 1.72
C LEU A 56 2.91 -2.98 0.54
N LYS A 57 1.86 -2.77 -0.25
CA LYS A 57 1.87 -1.82 -1.36
C LYS A 57 2.17 -0.40 -0.86
N ALA A 58 1.47 0.07 0.18
CA ALA A 58 1.70 1.39 0.75
C ALA A 58 3.14 1.57 1.25
N LYS A 59 3.74 0.53 1.85
CA LYS A 59 5.14 0.56 2.29
C LYS A 59 6.13 0.55 1.12
N GLN A 60 5.83 -0.18 0.05
CA GLN A 60 6.62 -0.16 -1.18
C GLN A 60 6.57 1.22 -1.85
N ASP A 61 5.37 1.80 -1.98
CA ASP A 61 5.16 3.14 -2.53
C ASP A 61 5.90 4.20 -1.69
N GLN A 62 5.81 4.09 -0.36
CA GLN A 62 6.53 4.96 0.58
C GLN A 62 8.06 4.83 0.41
N LYS A 63 8.59 3.59 0.31
CA LYS A 63 10.02 3.35 0.06
C LYS A 63 10.46 4.00 -1.25
N ALA A 64 9.69 3.83 -2.33
CA ALA A 64 9.99 4.41 -3.63
C ALA A 64 10.01 5.95 -3.59
N ALA A 65 9.01 6.56 -2.96
CA ALA A 65 8.95 8.02 -2.81
C ALA A 65 10.15 8.58 -2.01
N LEU A 66 10.53 7.91 -0.93
CA LEU A 66 11.70 8.29 -0.13
C LEU A 66 13.00 8.15 -0.92
N LEU A 67 13.14 7.10 -1.74
CA LEU A 67 14.31 6.92 -2.60
C LEU A 67 14.42 8.01 -3.66
N VAL A 68 13.30 8.44 -4.26
CA VAL A 68 13.27 9.56 -5.20
C VAL A 68 13.72 10.84 -4.51
N SER A 69 13.13 11.16 -3.35
CA SER A 69 13.49 12.36 -2.58
C SER A 69 14.96 12.36 -2.18
N ALA A 70 15.48 11.24 -1.69
CA ALA A 70 16.88 11.12 -1.31
C ALA A 70 17.83 11.23 -2.51
N SER A 71 17.47 10.66 -3.68
CA SER A 71 18.28 10.79 -4.89
C SER A 71 18.36 12.25 -5.37
N GLN A 72 17.25 12.99 -5.30
CA GLN A 72 17.24 14.42 -5.59
C GLN A 72 18.13 15.19 -4.62
N ALA A 73 18.11 14.86 -3.33
CA ALA A 73 18.95 15.51 -2.31
C ALA A 73 20.45 15.25 -2.50
N VAL A 74 20.86 14.08 -3.00
CA VAL A 74 22.27 13.74 -3.24
C VAL A 74 22.77 14.23 -4.61
N THR A 75 21.88 14.66 -5.51
CA THR A 75 22.24 15.15 -6.86
C THR A 75 23.33 16.24 -6.84
N PRO A 76 23.28 17.27 -5.98
CA PRO A 76 24.33 18.29 -5.92
C PRO A 76 25.70 17.73 -5.53
N VAL A 77 25.75 16.75 -4.62
CA VAL A 77 26.98 16.08 -4.19
C VAL A 77 27.63 15.32 -5.35
N PHE A 78 26.82 14.64 -6.16
CA PHE A 78 27.31 13.96 -7.36
C PHE A 78 27.78 14.94 -8.44
N LEU A 79 27.10 16.07 -8.59
CA LEU A 79 27.53 17.12 -9.52
C LEU A 79 28.90 17.69 -9.13
N ALA A 80 29.12 17.95 -7.84
CA ALA A 80 30.41 18.43 -7.34
C ALA A 80 31.54 17.42 -7.61
N LEU A 81 31.25 16.13 -7.46
CA LEU A 81 32.21 15.08 -7.80
C LEU A 81 32.56 15.03 -9.29
N GLN A 82 31.58 15.28 -10.16
CA GLN A 82 31.79 15.33 -11.61
C GLN A 82 32.60 16.56 -12.06
N LEU A 83 32.41 17.69 -11.39
CA LEU A 83 33.14 18.93 -11.66
C LEU A 83 34.54 18.95 -11.03
N GLY A 84 34.84 18.01 -10.13
CA GLY A 84 36.13 17.92 -9.44
C GLY A 84 36.30 18.97 -8.32
N ASP A 85 35.22 19.61 -7.90
CA ASP A 85 35.18 20.61 -6.82
C ASP A 85 34.58 20.05 -5.52
N ALA A 86 34.25 18.76 -5.48
CA ALA A 86 33.78 18.09 -4.28
C ALA A 86 34.78 18.17 -3.13
N THR A 87 34.26 18.53 -1.96
CA THR A 87 34.98 18.43 -0.69
C THR A 87 35.18 16.97 -0.26
N ASP A 88 36.09 16.74 0.68
CA ASP A 88 36.27 15.42 1.30
C ASP A 88 34.96 14.93 1.94
N ALA A 89 34.20 15.84 2.54
CA ALA A 89 32.91 15.54 3.16
C ALA A 89 31.87 15.07 2.13
N GLU A 90 31.79 15.73 0.98
CA GLU A 90 30.91 15.36 -0.13
C GLU A 90 31.31 14.02 -0.75
N THR A 91 32.61 13.76 -0.88
CA THR A 91 33.14 12.48 -1.36
C THR A 91 32.73 11.33 -0.43
N VAL A 92 32.86 11.53 0.89
CA VAL A 92 32.41 10.55 1.90
C VAL A 92 30.89 10.35 1.83
N ALA A 93 30.12 11.42 1.72
CA ALA A 93 28.66 11.36 1.64
C ALA A 93 28.17 10.60 0.39
N ALA A 94 28.77 10.84 -0.77
CA ALA A 94 28.42 10.14 -2.00
C ALA A 94 28.73 8.64 -1.93
N LYS A 95 29.87 8.27 -1.33
CA LYS A 95 30.23 6.87 -1.10
C LYS A 95 29.21 6.20 -0.16
N ALA A 96 28.86 6.85 0.95
CA ALA A 96 27.87 6.34 1.89
C ALA A 96 26.49 6.16 1.22
N TRP A 97 26.06 7.12 0.40
CA TRP A 97 24.80 7.01 -0.35
C TRP A 97 24.82 5.85 -1.35
N ARG A 98 25.90 5.67 -2.11
CA ARG A 98 26.05 4.55 -3.04
C ARG A 98 25.95 3.22 -2.30
N ASP A 99 26.69 3.06 -1.21
CA ASP A 99 26.71 1.81 -0.44
C ASP A 99 25.32 1.50 0.14
N TYR A 100 24.61 2.51 0.64
CA TYR A 100 23.21 2.40 1.06
C TYR A 100 22.25 2.01 -0.08
N TYR A 101 22.35 2.69 -1.23
CA TYR A 101 21.48 2.43 -2.38
C TYR A 101 21.70 1.00 -2.90
N THR A 102 22.94 0.55 -3.01
CA THR A 102 23.27 -0.82 -3.40
C THR A 102 22.72 -1.84 -2.41
N ALA A 103 22.80 -1.58 -1.10
CA ALA A 103 22.23 -2.47 -0.08
C ALA A 103 20.70 -2.56 -0.11
N LEU A 104 20.00 -1.59 -0.72
CA LEU A 104 18.54 -1.56 -0.83
C LEU A 104 17.97 -2.19 -2.10
N GLN A 105 18.82 -2.48 -3.08
CA GLN A 105 18.43 -3.22 -4.28
C GLN A 105 18.30 -4.72 -3.91
N PRO A 106 17.14 -5.34 -4.18
CA PRO A 106 16.91 -6.76 -3.89
C PRO A 106 17.73 -7.69 -4.79
#